data_AF-A0A7S1WP51-F1
#
_entry.id   AF-A0A7S1WP51-F1
#
_cell.length_a   1.000
_cell.length_b   1.000
_cell.length_c   1.000
_cell.angle_alpha   90.00
_cell.angle_beta   90.00
_cell.angle_gamma   90.00
#
_symmetry.space_group_name_H-M   'P 1'
#
loop_
_entity.id
_entity.type
_entity.pdbx_description
1 polymer ?
#
loop_
_entity_poly.entity_id
_entity_poly.type
_entity_poly.pdbx_seq_one_letter_code
_entity_poly.pdbx_strand_id
1 'polypeptide(L)'
;HDARDATYQILLAINYLHSKGIVHRDIKLENFLYDTKECKHLKLIDFGFSRFANPTKTMRLGCGTLAYMAPEVISGEYTAKCDVWSAGVVVFILLMGYMPFKGSNEEVQAAIQAGSYELKQGRWDSLSDNARSFLRSLLEVDPQVRPSAEQALQLPWMVEKESQRSRELAVDNSIVHSLRSFARASRFRRVCMSMMAWSLTNEERSQVRAAFVELDTNKTGTLTLVELKEALQQTVGVPGDEAQQIFDAMDSNNQDESVNYSDFLAAMMASRIQMHEDMLYETFKRFDLDNQGYITSRNLREVLGGSLSQEEAD
;
A
#
# COMPACT_ATOMS: atom_id res chain seq x y z
N HIS A 1 20.51 3.59 3.82
CA HIS A 1 19.39 3.14 4.67
C HIS A 1 18.09 3.85 4.29
N ASP A 2 18.02 5.18 4.32
CA ASP A 2 16.78 5.92 3.98
C ASP A 2 16.29 5.71 2.55
N ALA A 3 17.20 5.67 1.55
CA ALA A 3 16.82 5.36 0.16
C ALA A 3 16.11 4.00 0.04
N ARG A 4 16.59 2.98 0.75
CA ARG A 4 15.96 1.65 0.76
C ARG A 4 14.57 1.69 1.38
N ASP A 5 14.40 2.36 2.52
CA ASP A 5 13.11 2.46 3.20
C ASP A 5 12.07 3.22 2.34
N ALA A 6 12.52 4.22 1.57
CA ALA A 6 11.70 4.89 0.57
C ALA A 6 11.34 3.96 -0.61
N THR A 7 12.34 3.26 -1.18
CA THR A 7 12.14 2.28 -2.25
C THR A 7 11.13 1.20 -1.87
N TYR A 8 11.22 0.69 -0.64
CA TYR A 8 10.30 -0.33 -0.14
C TYR A 8 8.86 0.18 -0.18
N GLN A 9 8.59 1.38 0.33
CA GLN A 9 7.26 1.97 0.30
C GLN A 9 6.76 2.27 -1.13
N ILE A 10 7.65 2.71 -2.02
CA ILE A 10 7.34 2.91 -3.45
C ILE A 10 6.89 1.60 -4.08
N LEU A 11 7.63 0.51 -3.86
CA LEU A 11 7.29 -0.81 -4.39
C LEU A 11 6.02 -1.38 -3.77
N LEU A 12 5.75 -1.17 -2.46
CA LEU A 12 4.48 -1.56 -1.85
C LEU A 12 3.29 -0.88 -2.53
N ALA A 13 3.38 0.43 -2.78
CA ALA A 13 2.32 1.17 -3.47
C ALA A 13 2.11 0.65 -4.89
N ILE A 14 3.19 0.42 -5.65
CA ILE A 14 3.11 -0.13 -7.01
C ILE A 14 2.52 -1.55 -6.98
N ASN A 15 2.95 -2.40 -6.04
CA ASN A 15 2.47 -3.78 -5.94
C ASN A 15 0.97 -3.84 -5.64
N TYR A 16 0.48 -2.99 -4.74
CA TYR A 16 -0.95 -2.85 -4.47
C TYR A 16 -1.74 -2.43 -5.72
N LEU A 17 -1.24 -1.45 -6.48
CA LEU A 17 -1.92 -1.05 -7.72
C LEU A 17 -1.95 -2.19 -8.73
N HIS A 18 -0.82 -2.87 -8.93
CA HIS A 18 -0.69 -3.96 -9.88
C HIS A 18 -1.57 -5.16 -9.49
N SER A 19 -1.69 -5.48 -8.20
CA SER A 19 -2.56 -6.55 -7.70
C SER A 19 -4.05 -6.25 -7.94
N LYS A 20 -4.43 -4.97 -7.96
CA LYS A 20 -5.78 -4.50 -8.35
C LYS A 20 -5.92 -4.26 -9.87
N GLY A 21 -4.92 -4.66 -10.66
CA GLY A 21 -4.93 -4.49 -12.12
C GLY A 21 -4.86 -3.04 -12.57
N ILE A 22 -4.28 -2.14 -11.76
CA ILE A 22 -4.10 -0.71 -12.05
C ILE A 22 -2.61 -0.45 -12.35
N VAL A 23 -2.34 0.33 -13.39
CA VAL A 23 -1.00 0.83 -13.73
C VAL A 23 -0.99 2.35 -13.55
N HIS A 24 0.01 2.89 -12.84
CA HIS A 24 0.08 4.32 -12.50
C HIS A 24 0.52 5.17 -13.69
N ARG A 25 1.59 4.76 -14.38
CA ARG A 25 2.16 5.35 -15.61
C ARG A 25 2.82 6.72 -15.46
N ASP A 26 2.81 7.32 -14.28
CA ASP A 26 3.51 8.57 -13.97
C ASP A 26 4.27 8.47 -12.64
N ILE A 27 5.01 7.38 -12.45
CA ILE A 27 5.87 7.20 -11.28
C ILE A 27 7.10 8.11 -11.41
N LYS A 28 7.21 9.10 -10.53
CA LYS A 28 8.30 10.07 -10.46
C LYS A 28 8.41 10.65 -9.04
N LEU A 29 9.52 11.32 -8.73
CA LEU A 29 9.79 11.83 -7.38
C LEU A 29 8.72 12.81 -6.90
N GLU A 30 8.21 13.64 -7.79
CA GLU A 30 7.20 14.67 -7.53
C GLU A 30 5.86 14.09 -7.08
N ASN A 31 5.58 12.84 -7.45
CA ASN A 31 4.34 12.14 -7.11
C ASN A 31 4.44 11.33 -5.81
N PHE A 32 5.54 11.44 -5.06
CA PHE A 32 5.66 10.85 -3.72
C PHE A 32 5.82 11.94 -2.66
N LEU A 33 4.86 12.02 -1.74
CA LEU A 33 4.87 12.98 -0.63
C LEU A 33 5.01 12.28 0.72
N TYR A 34 5.68 12.94 1.66
CA TYR A 34 5.67 12.52 3.07
C TYR A 34 4.41 13.04 3.76
N ASP A 35 3.82 12.21 4.62
CA ASP A 35 2.58 12.52 5.35
C ASP A 35 2.71 13.76 6.25
N THR A 36 3.84 13.87 6.96
CA THR A 36 4.24 15.05 7.75
C THR A 36 5.73 15.30 7.55
N LYS A 37 6.24 16.46 7.98
CA LYS A 37 7.67 16.79 7.86
C LYS A 37 8.57 15.85 8.67
N GLU A 38 8.03 15.32 9.77
CA GLU A 38 8.72 14.48 10.73
C GLU A 38 8.52 12.97 10.45
N CYS A 39 7.54 12.60 9.61
CA CYS A 39 7.21 11.21 9.31
C CYS A 39 7.92 10.72 8.05
N LYS A 40 8.45 9.49 8.09
CA LYS A 40 9.06 8.81 6.93
C LYS A 40 8.04 8.05 6.07
N HIS A 41 6.74 8.28 6.27
CA HIS A 41 5.70 7.59 5.52
C HIS A 41 5.44 8.28 4.17
N LEU A 42 5.73 7.56 3.08
CA LEU A 42 5.50 8.01 1.72
C LEU A 42 4.08 7.65 1.25
N LYS A 43 3.47 8.60 0.55
CA LYS A 43 2.18 8.45 -0.13
C LYS A 43 2.37 8.76 -1.61
N LEU A 44 1.92 7.84 -2.45
CA LEU A 44 1.78 8.06 -3.89
C LEU A 44 0.57 8.96 -4.14
N ILE A 45 0.76 9.99 -4.95
CA ILE A 45 -0.27 10.94 -5.36
C ILE A 45 -0.39 10.99 -6.89
N ASP A 46 -1.41 11.70 -7.36
CA ASP A 46 -1.67 11.99 -8.78
C ASP A 46 -1.94 10.78 -9.68
N PHE A 47 -3.18 10.30 -9.60
CA PHE A 47 -3.69 9.21 -10.44
C PHE A 47 -4.26 9.68 -11.78
N GLY A 48 -3.97 10.93 -12.21
CA GLY A 48 -4.53 11.49 -13.45
C GLY A 48 -4.19 10.68 -14.69
N PHE A 49 -3.05 9.99 -14.67
CA PHE A 49 -2.59 9.10 -15.73
C PHE A 49 -2.84 7.62 -15.45
N SER A 50 -3.38 7.23 -14.30
CA SER A 50 -3.60 5.83 -13.94
C SER A 50 -4.71 5.18 -14.79
N ARG A 51 -4.56 3.89 -15.10
CA ARG A 51 -5.56 3.10 -15.84
C ARG A 51 -5.59 1.67 -15.36
N PHE A 52 -6.74 1.02 -15.51
CA PHE A 52 -6.80 -0.44 -15.48
C PHE A 52 -5.93 -1.00 -16.61
N ALA A 53 -5.18 -2.05 -16.30
CA ALA A 53 -4.29 -2.77 -17.19
C ALA A 53 -5.11 -3.41 -18.32
N ASN A 54 -5.36 -2.64 -19.39
CA ASN A 54 -6.03 -3.11 -20.59
C ASN A 54 -5.09 -2.87 -21.78
N PRO A 55 -4.76 -3.89 -22.60
CA PRO A 55 -3.64 -3.84 -23.56
C PRO A 55 -3.77 -2.84 -24.73
N THR A 56 -4.86 -2.08 -24.82
CA THR A 56 -5.34 -1.56 -26.12
C THR A 56 -5.20 -0.05 -26.35
N LYS A 57 -4.63 0.75 -25.43
CA LYS A 57 -4.54 2.21 -25.63
C LYS A 57 -3.22 2.86 -25.21
N THR A 58 -2.69 3.67 -26.11
CA THR A 58 -1.49 4.50 -25.98
C THR A 58 -1.71 5.77 -25.14
N MET A 59 -0.68 6.25 -24.46
CA MET A 59 -0.64 7.57 -23.79
C MET A 59 -0.15 8.68 -24.74
N ARG A 60 -0.46 9.94 -24.38
CA ARG A 60 0.12 11.13 -24.99
C ARG A 60 1.35 11.59 -24.20
N LEU A 61 2.46 11.86 -24.89
CA LEU A 61 3.71 12.33 -24.28
C LEU A 61 3.59 13.78 -23.80
N GLY A 62 4.13 14.06 -22.61
CA GLY A 62 4.48 15.40 -22.13
C GLY A 62 5.99 15.53 -21.97
N CYS A 63 6.55 16.71 -22.21
CA CYS A 63 7.96 17.00 -21.96
C CYS A 63 8.24 16.97 -20.45
N GLY A 64 9.28 16.24 -20.02
CA GLY A 64 9.66 16.06 -18.60
C GLY A 64 9.46 14.64 -18.08
N THR A 65 8.41 13.94 -18.50
CA THR A 65 8.15 12.54 -18.11
C THR A 65 9.07 11.55 -18.83
N LEU A 66 9.65 11.93 -19.99
CA LEU A 66 10.45 11.03 -20.83
C LEU A 66 11.58 10.33 -20.07
N ALA A 67 12.28 11.03 -19.17
CA ALA A 67 13.41 10.46 -18.44
C ALA A 67 13.02 9.38 -17.41
N TYR A 68 11.74 9.28 -17.06
CA TYR A 68 11.18 8.22 -16.21
C TYR A 68 10.52 7.10 -17.03
N MET A 69 10.28 7.31 -18.33
CA MET A 69 9.56 6.36 -19.18
C MET A 69 10.38 5.11 -19.45
N ALA A 70 9.69 3.97 -19.44
CA ALA A 70 10.27 2.68 -19.79
C ALA A 70 10.47 2.55 -21.31
N PRO A 71 11.48 1.77 -21.77
CA PRO A 71 11.77 1.57 -23.20
C PRO A 71 10.55 1.09 -23.99
N GLU A 72 9.77 0.17 -23.43
CA GLU A 72 8.58 -0.37 -24.10
C GLU A 72 7.47 0.68 -24.29
N VAL A 73 7.35 1.64 -23.36
CA VAL A 73 6.36 2.74 -23.43
C VAL A 73 6.69 3.69 -24.57
N ILE A 74 7.98 3.95 -24.82
CA ILE A 74 8.46 4.73 -25.96
C ILE A 74 8.11 4.02 -27.27
N SER A 75 8.23 2.69 -27.30
CA SER A 75 7.87 1.84 -28.45
C SER A 75 6.36 1.65 -28.62
N GLY A 76 5.54 2.17 -27.70
CA GLY A 76 4.07 2.11 -27.75
C GLY A 76 3.44 0.89 -27.09
N GLU A 77 4.23 0.04 -26.44
CA GLU A 77 3.77 -1.12 -25.68
C GLU A 77 3.64 -0.78 -24.18
N TYR A 78 2.55 -1.21 -23.55
CA TYR A 78 2.28 -0.90 -22.15
C TYR A 78 2.15 -2.18 -21.34
N THR A 79 3.01 -2.32 -20.33
CA THR A 79 2.92 -3.38 -19.33
C THR A 79 2.92 -2.75 -17.93
N ALA A 80 2.44 -3.47 -16.91
CA ALA A 80 2.55 -3.00 -15.53
C ALA A 80 4.02 -2.75 -15.13
N LYS A 81 4.97 -3.44 -15.76
CA LYS A 81 6.42 -3.32 -15.49
C LYS A 81 7.01 -1.95 -15.86
N CYS A 82 6.28 -1.09 -16.58
CA CYS A 82 6.72 0.28 -16.83
C CYS A 82 6.81 1.12 -15.54
N ASP A 83 5.93 0.87 -14.56
CA ASP A 83 5.99 1.51 -13.24
C ASP A 83 7.25 1.06 -12.46
N VAL A 84 7.68 -0.20 -12.65
CA VAL A 84 8.89 -0.75 -12.02
C VAL A 84 10.16 -0.11 -12.59
N TRP A 85 10.20 0.13 -13.90
CA TRP A 85 11.29 0.90 -14.52
C TRP A 85 11.34 2.34 -13.99
N SER A 86 10.18 3.00 -13.96
CA SER A 86 10.05 4.36 -13.47
C SER A 86 10.48 4.45 -11.99
N ALA A 87 10.15 3.45 -11.18
CA ALA A 87 10.68 3.30 -9.83
C ALA A 87 12.20 3.10 -9.84
N GLY A 88 12.76 2.32 -10.76
CA GLY A 88 14.21 2.21 -10.97
C GLY A 88 14.89 3.56 -11.19
N VAL A 89 14.29 4.44 -12.00
CA VAL A 89 14.78 5.81 -12.22
C VAL A 89 14.73 6.62 -10.91
N VAL A 90 13.63 6.53 -10.15
CA VAL A 90 13.51 7.17 -8.83
C VAL A 90 14.60 6.66 -7.88
N VAL A 91 14.80 5.34 -7.80
CA VAL A 91 15.82 4.72 -6.94
C VAL A 91 17.22 5.14 -7.36
N PHE A 92 17.49 5.23 -8.67
CA PHE A 92 18.75 5.79 -9.17
C PHE A 92 18.99 7.19 -8.62
N ILE A 93 18.00 8.07 -8.69
CA ILE A 93 18.14 9.45 -8.19
C ILE A 93 18.35 9.46 -6.67
N LEU A 94 17.66 8.62 -5.91
CA LEU A 94 17.84 8.52 -4.46
C LEU A 94 19.25 8.06 -4.07
N LEU A 95 19.86 7.13 -4.84
CA LEU A 95 21.19 6.60 -4.57
C LEU A 95 22.31 7.52 -5.11
N MET A 96 22.12 8.04 -6.32
CA MET A 96 23.16 8.72 -7.10
C MET A 96 23.05 10.24 -7.03
N GLY A 97 21.88 10.79 -6.67
CA GLY A 97 21.57 12.22 -6.56
C GLY A 97 21.56 12.98 -7.88
N TYR A 98 21.42 12.28 -9.00
CA TYR A 98 21.30 12.87 -10.33
C TYR A 98 20.46 11.96 -11.24
N MET A 99 19.92 12.50 -12.34
CA MET A 99 19.15 11.74 -13.33
C MET A 99 20.01 10.73 -14.11
N PRO A 100 19.55 9.47 -14.32
CA PRO A 100 20.31 8.46 -15.08
C PRO A 100 20.43 8.80 -16.57
N PHE A 101 19.40 9.42 -17.15
CA PHE A 101 19.34 9.82 -18.55
C PHE A 101 19.26 11.35 -18.65
N LYS A 102 20.16 11.95 -19.44
CA LYS A 102 20.27 13.41 -19.62
C LYS A 102 20.65 13.72 -21.06
N GLY A 103 20.25 14.90 -21.54
CA GLY A 103 20.54 15.37 -22.90
C GLY A 103 19.28 15.94 -23.56
N SER A 104 19.34 16.05 -24.88
CA SER A 104 18.17 16.23 -25.75
C SER A 104 17.20 15.04 -25.64
N ASN A 105 15.97 15.22 -26.10
CA ASN A 105 14.97 14.14 -26.07
C ASN A 105 15.44 12.93 -26.88
N GLU A 106 16.12 13.16 -28.00
CA GLU A 106 16.67 12.12 -28.88
C GLU A 106 17.79 11.33 -28.19
N GLU A 107 18.70 12.01 -27.49
CA GLU A 107 19.77 11.38 -26.71
C GLU A 107 19.22 10.56 -25.54
N VAL A 108 18.25 11.13 -24.80
CA VAL A 108 17.58 10.44 -23.68
C VAL A 108 16.84 9.21 -24.18
N GLN A 109 16.09 9.32 -25.29
CA GLN A 109 15.37 8.20 -25.88
C GLN A 109 16.34 7.09 -26.31
N ALA A 110 17.42 7.43 -27.01
CA ALA A 110 18.43 6.45 -27.43
C ALA A 110 19.09 5.76 -26.22
N ALA A 111 19.40 6.51 -25.16
CA ALA A 111 19.98 5.99 -23.93
C ALA A 111 19.02 5.03 -23.19
N ILE A 112 17.74 5.39 -23.09
CA ILE A 112 16.69 4.54 -22.51
C ILE A 112 16.56 3.23 -23.31
N GLN A 113 16.44 3.32 -24.64
CA GLN A 113 16.32 2.15 -25.51
C GLN A 113 17.54 1.23 -25.45
N ALA A 114 18.74 1.80 -25.24
CA ALA A 114 19.97 1.02 -25.06
C ALA A 114 20.18 0.53 -23.62
N GLY A 115 19.36 0.94 -22.65
CA GLY A 115 19.61 0.68 -21.23
C GLY A 115 20.91 1.29 -20.70
N SER A 116 21.41 2.34 -21.36
CA SER A 116 22.70 2.94 -21.06
C SER A 116 22.55 4.19 -20.20
N TYR A 117 23.13 4.17 -19.00
CA TYR A 117 23.13 5.30 -18.08
C TYR A 117 24.52 5.52 -17.46
N GLU A 118 24.86 6.78 -17.18
CA GLU A 118 26.19 7.16 -16.70
C GLU A 118 26.36 6.84 -15.20
N LEU A 119 27.33 5.99 -14.88
CA LEU A 119 27.72 5.65 -13.52
C LEU A 119 28.99 6.40 -13.12
N LYS A 120 28.83 7.40 -12.25
CA LYS A 120 29.97 8.10 -11.65
C LYS A 120 30.66 7.17 -10.63
N GLN A 121 31.84 6.69 -10.99
CA GLN A 121 32.60 5.64 -10.27
C GLN A 121 32.62 5.85 -8.75
N GLY A 122 32.94 7.05 -8.24
CA GLY A 122 33.01 7.28 -6.79
C GLY A 122 31.71 7.01 -6.00
N ARG A 123 30.54 7.39 -6.52
CA ARG A 123 29.24 7.14 -5.85
C ARG A 123 28.78 5.71 -6.04
N TRP A 124 28.92 5.19 -7.25
CA TRP A 124 28.51 3.83 -7.60
C TRP A 124 29.29 2.76 -6.82
N ASP A 125 30.60 2.98 -6.65
CA ASP A 125 31.48 2.03 -5.98
C ASP A 125 31.20 1.93 -4.48
N SER A 126 30.64 3.00 -3.89
CA SER A 126 30.23 3.05 -2.48
C SER A 126 28.94 2.29 -2.15
N LEU A 127 28.16 1.90 -3.17
CA LEU A 127 26.93 1.14 -2.98
C LEU A 127 27.24 -0.34 -2.71
N SER A 128 26.40 -1.00 -1.91
CA SER A 128 26.51 -2.45 -1.72
C SER A 128 26.20 -3.21 -3.02
N ASP A 129 26.76 -4.41 -3.17
CA ASP A 129 26.49 -5.26 -4.33
C ASP A 129 24.99 -5.54 -4.51
N ASN A 130 24.27 -5.73 -3.42
CA ASN A 130 22.83 -5.93 -3.44
C ASN A 130 22.09 -4.69 -3.94
N ALA A 131 22.49 -3.48 -3.53
CA ALA A 131 21.89 -2.23 -4.05
C ALA A 131 22.16 -2.04 -5.55
N ARG A 132 23.38 -2.34 -6.00
CA ARG A 132 23.77 -2.27 -7.40
C ARG A 132 23.00 -3.27 -8.26
N SER A 133 22.92 -4.50 -7.80
CA SER A 133 22.18 -5.58 -8.46
C SER A 133 20.69 -5.24 -8.56
N PHE A 134 20.09 -4.80 -7.45
CA PHE A 134 18.70 -4.36 -7.41
C PHE A 134 18.41 -3.26 -8.42
N LEU A 135 19.23 -2.20 -8.46
CA LEU A 135 19.01 -1.09 -9.40
C LEU A 135 19.08 -1.55 -10.86
N ARG A 136 20.04 -2.45 -11.18
CA ARG A 136 20.14 -3.04 -12.52
C ARG A 136 18.91 -3.86 -12.88
N SER A 137 18.36 -4.65 -11.95
CA SER A 137 17.15 -5.43 -12.19
C SER A 137 15.94 -4.56 -12.49
N LEU A 138 15.76 -3.43 -11.78
CA LEU A 138 14.64 -2.50 -12.03
C LEU A 138 14.79 -1.77 -13.38
N LEU A 139 16.03 -1.46 -13.78
CA LEU A 139 16.37 -0.82 -15.05
C LEU A 139 16.71 -1.85 -16.17
N GLU A 140 16.15 -3.06 -16.08
CA GLU A 140 16.24 -4.06 -17.15
C GLU A 140 15.39 -3.63 -18.35
N VAL A 141 15.97 -3.65 -19.55
CA VAL A 141 15.32 -3.12 -20.76
C VAL A 141 14.19 -4.03 -21.19
N ASP A 142 14.41 -5.36 -21.17
CA ASP A 142 13.38 -6.32 -21.52
C ASP A 142 12.32 -6.42 -20.41
N PRO A 143 11.05 -5.99 -20.66
CA PRO A 143 10.00 -6.07 -19.64
C PRO A 143 9.61 -7.51 -19.28
N GLN A 144 9.99 -8.52 -20.07
CA GLN A 144 9.79 -9.92 -19.71
C GLN A 144 10.77 -10.37 -18.62
N VAL A 145 12.01 -9.89 -18.68
CA VAL A 145 13.07 -10.18 -17.70
C VAL A 145 12.98 -9.28 -16.48
N ARG A 146 12.55 -8.02 -16.66
CA ARG A 146 12.34 -7.07 -15.55
C ARG A 146 11.41 -7.68 -14.50
N PRO A 147 11.71 -7.60 -13.19
CA PRO A 147 10.87 -8.17 -12.15
C PRO A 147 9.54 -7.40 -12.05
N SER A 148 8.48 -8.08 -11.58
CA SER A 148 7.29 -7.40 -11.05
C SER A 148 7.62 -6.63 -9.76
N ALA A 149 6.71 -5.77 -9.31
CA ALA A 149 6.88 -5.08 -8.02
C ALA A 149 6.96 -6.08 -6.84
N GLU A 150 6.12 -7.11 -6.85
CA GLU A 150 6.16 -8.25 -5.92
C GLU A 150 7.55 -8.91 -5.91
N GLN A 151 8.08 -9.28 -7.09
CA GLN A 151 9.40 -9.91 -7.21
C GLN A 151 10.52 -8.97 -6.74
N ALA A 152 10.41 -7.67 -7.04
CA ALA A 152 11.38 -6.68 -6.61
C ALA A 152 11.43 -6.53 -5.08
N LEU A 153 10.29 -6.63 -4.38
CA LEU A 153 10.22 -6.61 -2.91
C LEU A 153 10.99 -7.77 -2.26
N GLN A 154 11.17 -8.89 -2.96
CA GLN A 154 11.87 -10.08 -2.49
C GLN A 154 13.38 -10.09 -2.81
N LEU A 155 13.87 -9.09 -3.54
CA LEU A 155 15.29 -9.02 -3.89
C LEU A 155 16.18 -8.78 -2.65
N PRO A 156 17.43 -9.29 -2.65
CA PRO A 156 18.31 -9.24 -1.47
C PRO A 156 18.42 -7.88 -0.79
N TRP A 157 18.48 -6.79 -1.57
CA TRP A 157 18.61 -5.45 -1.02
C TRP A 157 17.42 -5.04 -0.13
N MET A 158 16.21 -5.52 -0.42
CA MET A 158 15.00 -5.25 0.37
C MET A 158 14.96 -6.11 1.64
N VAL A 159 15.24 -7.41 1.51
CA VAL A 159 15.09 -8.40 2.60
C VAL A 159 16.22 -8.38 3.64
N GLU A 160 17.38 -7.78 3.33
CA GLU A 160 18.52 -7.61 4.26
C GLU A 160 18.15 -7.06 5.65
N LYS A 161 17.09 -6.25 5.76
CA LYS A 161 16.65 -5.62 7.02
C LYS A 161 15.80 -6.56 7.89
N GLU A 162 15.07 -7.49 7.30
CA GLU A 162 14.25 -8.46 8.06
C GLU A 162 15.12 -9.36 8.94
N SER A 163 16.37 -9.59 8.53
CA SER A 163 17.34 -10.37 9.31
C SER A 163 17.92 -9.62 10.52
N GLN A 164 17.82 -8.28 10.56
CA GLN A 164 18.47 -7.41 11.57
C GLN A 164 17.50 -6.70 12.51
N ARG A 165 16.20 -6.60 12.18
CA ARG A 165 15.18 -6.21 13.17
C ARG A 165 15.02 -7.35 14.16
N SER A 166 15.24 -7.09 15.45
CA SER A 166 14.80 -7.99 16.52
C SER A 166 13.36 -8.41 16.22
N ARG A 167 13.10 -9.73 16.13
CA ARG A 167 11.77 -10.31 15.93
C ARG A 167 10.90 -10.12 17.19
N GLU A 168 10.70 -8.88 17.61
CA GLU A 168 9.48 -8.57 18.34
C GLU A 168 8.38 -8.66 17.29
N LEU A 169 7.61 -9.75 17.33
CA LEU A 169 6.47 -9.96 16.45
C LEU A 169 5.60 -8.69 16.52
N ALA A 170 5.38 -7.99 15.39
CA ALA A 170 4.52 -6.82 15.43
C ALA A 170 3.07 -7.21 15.75
N VAL A 171 2.72 -8.49 15.52
CA VAL A 171 1.51 -9.12 16.03
C VAL A 171 1.76 -9.59 17.45
N ASP A 172 1.15 -8.92 18.41
CA ASP A 172 1.15 -9.34 19.81
C ASP A 172 -0.25 -9.77 20.27
N ASN A 173 -0.34 -10.27 21.50
CA ASN A 173 -1.60 -10.66 22.10
C ASN A 173 -2.66 -9.55 22.11
N SER A 174 -2.25 -8.27 22.08
CA SER A 174 -3.20 -7.17 22.10
C SER A 174 -3.88 -6.95 20.74
N ILE A 175 -3.18 -7.18 19.62
CA ILE A 175 -3.78 -7.16 18.27
C ILE A 175 -4.80 -8.28 18.14
N VAL A 176 -4.44 -9.49 18.54
CA VAL A 176 -5.38 -10.63 18.54
C VAL A 176 -6.59 -10.35 19.43
N HIS A 177 -6.39 -9.70 20.57
CA HIS A 177 -7.48 -9.26 21.42
C HIS A 177 -8.38 -8.22 20.74
N SER A 178 -7.82 -7.23 20.04
CA SER A 178 -8.59 -6.26 19.25
C SER A 178 -9.43 -6.94 18.17
N LEU A 179 -8.83 -7.85 17.41
CA LEU A 179 -9.51 -8.62 16.35
C LEU A 179 -10.67 -9.44 16.92
N ARG A 180 -10.45 -10.16 18.03
CA ARG A 180 -11.50 -10.91 18.74
C ARG A 180 -12.61 -10.00 19.26
N SER A 181 -12.25 -8.85 19.84
CA SER A 181 -13.21 -7.88 20.37
C SER A 181 -14.08 -7.33 19.24
N PHE A 182 -13.48 -6.99 18.10
CA PHE A 182 -14.19 -6.56 16.90
C PHE A 182 -15.14 -7.64 16.36
N ALA A 183 -14.67 -8.88 16.25
CA ALA A 183 -15.48 -10.00 15.76
C ALA A 183 -16.71 -10.28 16.64
N ARG A 184 -16.58 -10.12 17.96
CA ARG A 184 -17.69 -10.27 18.93
C ARG A 184 -18.61 -9.05 19.02
N ALA A 185 -18.20 -7.91 18.48
CA ALA A 185 -19.00 -6.69 18.53
C ALA A 185 -20.25 -6.83 17.65
N SER A 186 -21.34 -6.16 18.02
CA SER A 186 -22.52 -6.11 17.16
C SER A 186 -22.20 -5.42 15.85
N ARG A 187 -22.97 -5.73 14.80
CA ARG A 187 -22.82 -5.12 13.48
C ARG A 187 -22.79 -3.58 13.55
N PHE A 188 -23.70 -2.98 14.30
CA PHE A 188 -23.73 -1.53 14.51
C PHE A 188 -22.42 -1.00 15.10
N ARG A 189 -21.88 -1.65 16.13
CA ARG A 189 -20.59 -1.26 16.73
C ARG A 189 -19.44 -1.37 15.75
N ARG A 190 -19.39 -2.43 14.93
CA ARG A 190 -18.35 -2.60 13.90
C ARG A 190 -18.38 -1.46 12.89
N VAL A 191 -19.56 -1.05 12.44
CA VAL A 191 -19.68 0.10 11.53
C VAL A 191 -19.19 1.38 12.19
N CYS A 192 -19.59 1.66 13.43
CA CYS A 192 -19.10 2.83 14.15
C CYS A 192 -17.56 2.85 14.16
N MET A 193 -16.94 1.71 14.47
CA MET A 193 -15.47 1.55 14.43
C MET A 193 -14.90 1.83 13.04
N SER A 194 -15.52 1.32 11.97
CA SER A 194 -15.09 1.60 10.58
C SER A 194 -15.17 3.08 10.22
N MET A 195 -16.17 3.81 10.73
CA MET A 195 -16.27 5.25 10.52
C MET A 195 -15.23 6.04 11.31
N MET A 196 -14.98 5.62 12.55
CA MET A 196 -13.98 6.25 13.43
C MET A 196 -12.55 5.98 12.95
N ALA A 197 -12.30 4.90 12.22
CA ALA A 197 -10.98 4.56 11.69
C ALA A 197 -10.37 5.72 10.87
N TRP A 198 -11.21 6.52 10.20
CA TRP A 198 -10.80 7.69 9.44
C TRP A 198 -10.44 8.91 10.29
N SER A 199 -10.84 8.93 11.56
CA SER A 199 -10.56 10.03 12.50
C SER A 199 -9.27 9.82 13.30
N LEU A 200 -8.59 8.68 13.12
CA LEU A 200 -7.35 8.36 13.84
C LEU A 200 -6.18 9.28 13.45
N THR A 201 -5.34 9.57 14.45
CA THR A 201 -4.11 10.33 14.25
C THR A 201 -3.08 9.55 13.44
N ASN A 202 -2.08 10.25 12.88
CA ASN A 202 -1.02 9.62 12.10
C ASN A 202 -0.16 8.65 12.95
N GLU A 203 0.00 8.94 14.25
CA GLU A 203 0.77 8.10 15.17
C GLU A 203 0.05 6.76 15.44
N GLU A 204 -1.24 6.80 15.73
CA GLU A 204 -2.08 5.59 15.92
C GLU A 204 -2.10 4.73 14.66
N ARG A 205 -2.28 5.34 13.48
CA ARG A 205 -2.23 4.62 12.19
C ARG A 205 -0.86 3.98 11.95
N SER A 206 0.22 4.62 12.39
CA SER A 206 1.58 4.09 12.19
C SER A 206 1.81 2.78 12.94
N GLN A 207 1.31 2.66 14.17
CA GLN A 207 1.45 1.42 14.95
C GLN A 207 0.64 0.28 14.31
N VAL A 208 -0.60 0.56 13.92
CA VAL A 208 -1.48 -0.42 13.26
C VAL A 208 -0.93 -0.86 11.90
N ARG A 209 -0.36 0.08 11.13
CA ARG A 209 0.24 -0.20 9.82
C ARG A 209 1.43 -1.14 9.89
N ALA A 210 2.26 -1.02 10.93
CA ALA A 210 3.40 -1.93 11.10
C ALA A 210 2.93 -3.39 11.23
N ALA A 211 1.89 -3.64 12.03
CA ALA A 211 1.29 -4.96 12.17
C ALA A 211 0.64 -5.45 10.86
N PHE A 212 -0.10 -4.58 10.17
CA PHE A 212 -0.73 -4.94 8.90
C PHE A 212 0.30 -5.36 7.83
N VAL A 213 1.38 -4.59 7.67
CA VAL A 213 2.44 -4.91 6.69
C VAL A 213 3.16 -6.21 7.03
N GLU A 214 3.24 -6.59 8.30
CA GLU A 214 3.80 -7.89 8.72
C GLU A 214 2.85 -9.05 8.38
N LEU A 215 1.54 -8.86 8.58
CA LEU A 215 0.51 -9.85 8.25
C LEU A 215 0.35 -10.08 6.74
N ASP A 216 0.51 -9.04 5.92
CA ASP A 216 0.38 -9.09 4.46
C ASP A 216 1.66 -9.68 3.83
N THR A 217 1.83 -10.99 3.89
CA THR A 217 3.07 -11.67 3.47
C THR A 217 3.36 -11.47 1.98
N ASN A 218 2.32 -11.47 1.14
CA ASN A 218 2.45 -11.22 -0.31
C ASN A 218 2.56 -9.73 -0.65
N LYS A 219 2.45 -8.84 0.35
CA LYS A 219 2.59 -7.39 0.21
C LYS A 219 1.61 -6.80 -0.81
N THR A 220 0.43 -7.40 -0.91
CA THR A 220 -0.60 -7.03 -1.88
C THR A 220 -1.42 -5.83 -1.44
N GLY A 221 -1.26 -5.37 -0.19
CA GLY A 221 -1.99 -4.32 0.50
C GLY A 221 -3.39 -4.73 0.98
N THR A 222 -3.70 -6.01 0.93
CA THR A 222 -4.91 -6.65 1.46
C THR A 222 -4.54 -7.94 2.17
N LEU A 223 -5.29 -8.34 3.19
CA LEU A 223 -5.07 -9.60 3.89
C LEU A 223 -6.04 -10.66 3.39
N THR A 224 -5.51 -11.75 2.86
CA THR A 224 -6.30 -12.94 2.55
C THR A 224 -6.59 -13.75 3.81
N LEU A 225 -7.61 -14.62 3.75
CA LEU A 225 -7.92 -15.54 4.84
C LEU A 225 -6.71 -16.43 5.20
N VAL A 226 -5.95 -16.87 4.19
CA VAL A 226 -4.77 -17.71 4.38
C VAL A 226 -3.71 -16.98 5.18
N GLU A 227 -3.37 -15.75 4.78
CA GLU A 227 -2.38 -14.92 5.47
C GLU A 227 -2.78 -14.63 6.91
N LEU A 228 -4.05 -14.23 7.13
CA LEU A 228 -4.54 -13.94 8.48
C LEU A 228 -4.54 -15.20 9.36
N LYS A 229 -4.98 -16.34 8.83
CA LYS A 229 -5.04 -17.60 9.57
C LYS A 229 -3.67 -18.10 9.95
N GLU A 230 -2.72 -18.10 9.01
CA GLU A 230 -1.34 -18.51 9.27
C GLU A 230 -0.70 -17.65 10.34
N ALA A 231 -0.86 -16.32 10.26
CA ALA A 231 -0.31 -15.41 11.25
C ALA A 231 -0.94 -15.62 12.64
N LEU A 232 -2.27 -15.67 12.75
CA LEU A 232 -2.95 -15.85 14.03
C LEU A 232 -2.64 -17.20 14.68
N GLN A 233 -2.46 -18.25 13.88
CA GLN A 233 -2.05 -19.58 14.35
C GLN A 233 -0.60 -19.58 14.84
N GLN A 234 0.32 -18.97 14.11
CA GLN A 234 1.75 -18.98 14.44
C GLN A 234 2.09 -18.09 15.64
N THR A 235 1.44 -16.93 15.78
CA THR A 235 1.77 -15.95 16.81
C THR A 235 1.14 -16.30 18.17
N VAL A 236 -0.13 -16.71 18.19
CA VAL A 236 -0.93 -16.84 19.43
C VAL A 236 -1.66 -18.18 19.53
N GLY A 237 -1.54 -19.07 18.54
CA GLY A 237 -2.21 -20.37 18.56
C GLY A 237 -3.72 -20.29 18.41
N VAL A 238 -4.23 -19.28 17.70
CA VAL A 238 -5.67 -19.11 17.46
C VAL A 238 -6.19 -20.28 16.61
N PRO A 239 -7.25 -20.99 17.04
CA PRO A 239 -7.87 -22.05 16.25
C PRO A 239 -8.31 -21.57 14.86
N GLY A 240 -8.24 -22.47 13.86
CA GLY A 240 -8.51 -22.09 12.46
C GLY A 240 -9.94 -21.66 12.18
N ASP A 241 -10.90 -22.18 12.94
CA ASP A 241 -12.31 -21.79 12.94
C ASP A 241 -12.53 -20.41 13.57
N GLU A 242 -11.81 -20.09 14.64
CA GLU A 242 -11.84 -18.74 15.23
C GLU A 242 -11.23 -17.70 14.29
N ALA A 243 -10.12 -18.04 13.62
CA ALA A 243 -9.50 -17.15 12.63
C ALA A 243 -10.46 -16.85 11.45
N GLN A 244 -11.25 -17.84 11.02
CA GLN A 244 -12.30 -17.64 10.01
C GLN A 244 -13.36 -16.65 10.50
N GLN A 245 -13.88 -16.83 11.71
CA GLN A 245 -14.90 -15.93 12.27
C GLN A 245 -14.40 -14.48 12.38
N ILE A 246 -13.12 -14.31 12.73
CA ILE A 246 -12.47 -12.99 12.76
C ILE A 246 -12.43 -12.40 11.34
N PHE A 247 -11.99 -13.19 10.36
CA PHE A 247 -11.92 -12.76 8.97
C PHE A 247 -13.30 -12.33 8.45
N ASP A 248 -14.32 -13.17 8.61
CA ASP A 248 -15.69 -12.91 8.15
C ASP A 248 -16.31 -11.67 8.80
N ALA A 249 -15.93 -11.37 10.05
CA ALA A 249 -16.40 -10.16 10.72
C ALA A 249 -15.74 -8.88 10.20
N MET A 250 -14.51 -8.98 9.67
CA MET A 250 -13.71 -7.88 9.13
C MET A 250 -13.98 -7.61 7.66
N ASP A 251 -14.28 -8.63 6.87
CA ASP A 251 -14.73 -8.48 5.47
C ASP A 251 -16.16 -7.91 5.44
N SER A 252 -16.26 -6.62 5.77
CA SER A 252 -17.53 -5.93 5.91
C SER A 252 -18.33 -5.84 4.60
N ASN A 253 -17.67 -6.05 3.46
CA ASN A 253 -18.25 -5.94 2.13
C ASN A 253 -18.49 -7.28 1.44
N ASN A 254 -17.96 -8.41 1.95
CA ASN A 254 -18.19 -9.79 1.47
C ASN A 254 -17.96 -10.00 -0.04
N GLN A 255 -17.24 -9.08 -0.69
CA GLN A 255 -17.06 -9.03 -2.15
C GLN A 255 -15.61 -9.26 -2.56
N ASP A 256 -14.65 -8.98 -1.68
CA ASP A 256 -13.24 -8.87 -2.05
C ASP A 256 -12.42 -10.11 -1.64
N GLU A 257 -13.02 -11.10 -0.97
CA GLU A 257 -12.35 -12.28 -0.36
C GLU A 257 -11.05 -11.91 0.39
N SER A 258 -10.98 -10.67 0.88
CA SER A 258 -9.79 -10.06 1.44
C SER A 258 -10.17 -8.88 2.34
N VAL A 259 -9.39 -8.68 3.39
CA VAL A 259 -9.56 -7.60 4.37
C VAL A 259 -8.69 -6.42 3.94
N ASN A 260 -9.29 -5.24 3.75
CA ASN A 260 -8.55 -4.04 3.39
C ASN A 260 -7.85 -3.44 4.63
N TYR A 261 -6.86 -2.58 4.40
CA TYR A 261 -6.19 -1.85 5.49
C TYR A 261 -7.17 -1.04 6.35
N SER A 262 -8.24 -0.48 5.75
CA SER A 262 -9.30 0.23 6.48
C SER A 262 -10.10 -0.67 7.42
N ASP A 263 -10.39 -1.91 7.01
CA ASP A 263 -11.11 -2.90 7.84
C ASP A 263 -10.23 -3.35 9.02
N PHE A 264 -8.94 -3.59 8.76
CA PHE A 264 -7.99 -3.89 9.82
C PHE A 264 -7.84 -2.73 10.82
N LEU A 265 -7.79 -1.50 10.32
CA LEU A 265 -7.73 -0.31 11.15
C LEU A 265 -8.98 -0.16 12.03
N ALA A 266 -10.16 -0.43 11.48
CA ALA A 266 -11.41 -0.47 12.23
C ALA A 266 -11.37 -1.51 13.37
N ALA A 267 -10.86 -2.71 13.09
CA ALA A 267 -10.73 -3.75 14.10
C ALA A 267 -9.79 -3.38 15.24
N MET A 268 -8.71 -2.63 14.96
CA MET A 268 -7.79 -2.15 15.99
C MET A 268 -8.38 -1.10 16.93
N MET A 269 -9.45 -0.42 16.52
CA MET A 269 -10.17 0.52 17.39
C MET A 269 -10.83 -0.16 18.59
N ALA A 270 -11.08 -1.47 18.53
CA ALA A 270 -11.80 -2.18 19.57
C ALA A 270 -11.04 -2.27 20.91
N SER A 271 -9.71 -2.11 20.93
CA SER A 271 -8.95 -2.13 22.19
C SER A 271 -7.65 -1.33 22.22
N ARG A 272 -7.07 -0.93 21.09
CA ARG A 272 -5.80 -0.17 21.09
C ARG A 272 -5.96 1.35 21.10
N ILE A 273 -7.15 1.84 20.76
CA ILE A 273 -7.41 3.28 20.67
C ILE A 273 -8.45 3.66 21.71
N GLN A 274 -8.11 4.61 22.57
CA GLN A 274 -9.06 5.16 23.54
C GLN A 274 -10.13 5.92 22.77
N MET A 275 -11.39 5.47 22.87
CA MET A 275 -12.51 6.18 22.25
C MET A 275 -12.69 7.52 22.98
N HIS A 276 -12.18 8.59 22.38
CA HIS A 276 -12.40 9.94 22.89
C HIS A 276 -13.84 10.39 22.59
N GLU A 277 -14.43 11.14 23.51
CA GLU A 277 -15.80 11.65 23.41
C GLU A 277 -16.01 12.46 22.10
N ASP A 278 -15.00 13.21 21.68
CA ASP A 278 -15.01 13.95 20.41
C ASP A 278 -15.17 13.03 19.19
N MET A 279 -14.51 11.87 19.17
CA MET A 279 -14.63 10.90 18.06
C MET A 279 -16.01 10.26 18.04
N LEU A 280 -16.57 9.96 19.21
CA LEU A 280 -17.94 9.44 19.33
C LEU A 280 -18.94 10.49 18.84
N TYR A 281 -18.75 11.75 19.20
CA TYR A 281 -19.61 12.85 18.80
C TYR A 281 -19.56 13.12 17.29
N GLU A 282 -18.36 13.11 16.68
CA GLU A 282 -18.23 13.28 15.23
C GLU A 282 -18.79 12.07 14.46
N THR A 283 -18.66 10.87 15.01
CA THR A 283 -19.29 9.67 14.43
C THR A 283 -20.81 9.75 14.53
N PHE A 284 -21.31 10.22 15.67
CA PHE A 284 -22.74 10.44 15.88
C PHE A 284 -23.32 11.42 14.85
N LYS A 285 -22.67 12.56 14.62
CA LYS A 285 -23.08 13.52 13.58
C LYS A 285 -23.10 12.93 12.17
N ARG A 286 -22.20 11.99 11.86
CA ARG A 286 -22.20 11.31 10.56
C ARG A 286 -23.39 10.37 10.40
N PHE A 287 -23.91 9.82 11.50
CA PHE A 287 -25.15 9.05 11.50
C PHE A 287 -26.39 9.95 11.50
N ASP A 288 -26.43 10.99 12.32
CA ASP A 288 -27.55 11.91 12.47
C ASP A 288 -27.63 12.91 11.28
N LEU A 289 -27.96 12.38 10.10
CA LEU A 289 -28.01 13.13 8.84
C LEU A 289 -29.01 14.29 8.85
N ASP A 290 -30.05 14.19 9.68
CA ASP A 290 -31.10 15.19 9.86
C ASP A 290 -30.93 16.04 11.12
N ASN A 291 -29.83 15.85 11.86
CA ASN A 291 -29.39 16.65 12.99
C ASN A 291 -30.47 16.78 14.09
N GLN A 292 -31.18 15.67 14.34
CA GLN A 292 -32.27 15.60 15.33
C GLN A 292 -31.77 15.39 16.76
N GLY A 293 -30.49 15.06 16.95
CA GLY A 293 -29.90 14.72 18.24
C GLY A 293 -30.13 13.27 18.66
N TYR A 294 -30.62 12.41 17.75
CA TYR A 294 -30.71 10.95 17.93
C TYR A 294 -30.60 10.24 16.57
N ILE A 295 -30.10 8.99 16.58
CA ILE A 295 -29.97 8.17 15.36
C ILE A 295 -31.26 7.39 15.13
N THR A 296 -31.90 7.58 13.98
CA THR A 296 -33.10 6.83 13.58
C THR A 296 -32.76 5.60 12.73
N SER A 297 -33.70 4.64 12.64
CA SER A 297 -33.58 3.49 11.73
C SER A 297 -33.43 3.92 10.26
N ARG A 298 -33.96 5.10 9.89
CA ARG A 298 -33.74 5.70 8.56
C ARG A 298 -32.29 6.11 8.38
N ASN A 299 -31.72 6.84 9.34
CA ASN A 299 -30.32 7.24 9.32
C ASN A 299 -29.40 6.02 9.18
N LEU A 300 -29.66 4.96 9.96
CA LEU A 300 -28.92 3.71 9.86
C LEU A 300 -28.99 3.13 8.45
N ARG A 301 -30.19 3.03 7.85
CA ARG A 301 -30.35 2.50 6.48
C ARG A 301 -29.68 3.35 5.41
N GLU A 302 -29.73 4.68 5.51
CA GLU A 302 -29.08 5.57 4.55
C GLU A 302 -27.55 5.49 4.64
N VAL A 303 -27.00 5.42 5.86
CA VAL A 303 -25.56 5.39 6.08
C VAL A 303 -24.96 4.00 5.85
N LEU A 304 -25.71 2.94 6.15
CA LEU A 304 -25.26 1.53 6.04
C LEU A 304 -25.63 0.89 4.70
N GLY A 305 -26.43 1.57 3.88
CA GLY A 305 -26.98 1.02 2.64
C GLY A 305 -27.87 -0.21 2.88
N GLY A 306 -28.34 -0.83 1.78
CA GLY A 306 -29.22 -2.02 1.79
C GLY A 306 -28.61 -3.30 2.36
N SER A 307 -27.53 -3.17 3.14
CA SER A 307 -26.87 -4.27 3.82
C SER A 307 -27.57 -4.65 5.13
N LEU A 308 -28.27 -3.72 5.81
CA LEU A 308 -29.07 -4.01 7.01
C LEU A 308 -30.44 -4.57 6.64
N SER A 309 -30.82 -5.70 7.23
CA SER A 309 -32.20 -6.17 7.15
C SER A 309 -33.12 -5.28 7.98
N GLN A 310 -34.42 -5.29 7.68
CA GLN A 310 -35.40 -4.48 8.41
C GLN A 310 -35.48 -4.88 9.89
N GLU A 311 -35.20 -6.13 10.24
CA GLU A 311 -35.09 -6.61 11.63
C GLU A 311 -33.82 -6.17 12.37
N GLU A 312 -32.73 -5.86 11.66
CA GLU A 312 -31.49 -5.37 12.29
C GLU A 312 -31.49 -3.86 12.52
N ALA A 313 -32.38 -3.14 11.83
CA ALA A 313 -32.51 -1.68 11.90
C ALA A 313 -33.58 -1.21 12.89
N ASP A 314 -34.51 -2.09 13.27
CA ASP A 314 -35.61 -1.85 14.20
C ASP A 314 -35.26 -2.38 15.61
#